data_AF-A0A7K2JUD9-F1
#
_entry.id   AF-A0A7K2JUD9-F1
#
_cell.length_a   1.000
_cell.length_b   1.000
_cell.length_c   1.000
_cell.angle_alpha   90.00
_cell.angle_beta   90.00
_cell.angle_gamma   90.00
#
_symmetry.space_group_name_H-M   'P 1'
#
loop_
_entity.id
_entity.type
_entity.pdbx_description
1 polymer ?
#
loop_
_entity_poly.entity_id
_entity_poly.type
_entity_poly.pdbx_seq_one_letter_code
_entity_poly.pdbx_strand_id
1 'polypeptide(L)'
;MTSQPPPAAPLRADCIADSAGGLTFDVAAHDHSGVAHLVLRRRDAGAAEDTVGLPLAPAAEGRLRAALPSSVALPEGRWDA
;
A
#
# COMPACT_ATOMS: atom_id res chain seq x y z
N MET A 1 9.93 -35.09 -0.79
CA MET A 1 10.37 -33.88 -1.51
C MET A 1 9.26 -32.86 -1.37
N THR A 2 9.36 -31.95 -0.41
CA THR A 2 8.35 -30.89 -0.22
C THR A 2 8.53 -29.86 -1.31
N SER A 3 7.59 -29.79 -2.25
CA SER A 3 7.57 -28.76 -3.29
C SER A 3 7.31 -27.43 -2.61
N GLN A 4 8.32 -26.56 -2.58
CA GLN A 4 8.13 -25.18 -2.17
C GLN A 4 7.19 -24.53 -3.21
N PRO A 5 6.08 -23.90 -2.80
CA PRO A 5 5.27 -23.15 -3.74
C PRO A 5 6.15 -22.11 -4.45
N PRO A 6 5.91 -21.82 -5.73
CA PRO A 6 6.65 -20.78 -6.42
C PRO A 6 6.61 -19.50 -5.59
N PRO A 7 7.71 -18.72 -5.53
CA PRO A 7 7.71 -17.47 -4.78
C PRO A 7 6.51 -16.65 -5.27
N ALA A 8 5.62 -16.29 -4.34
CA ALA A 8 4.49 -15.43 -4.65
C ALA A 8 5.05 -14.19 -5.37
N ALA A 9 4.44 -13.83 -6.50
CA ALA A 9 4.83 -12.63 -7.22
C ALA A 9 4.87 -11.49 -6.20
N PRO A 10 5.94 -10.68 -6.19
CA PRO A 10 6.14 -9.74 -5.11
C PRO A 10 4.98 -8.73 -5.16
N LEU A 11 4.31 -8.52 -4.03
CA LEU A 11 3.18 -7.61 -3.93
C LEU A 11 3.60 -6.23 -4.45
N ARG A 12 2.77 -5.64 -5.31
CA ARG A 12 3.00 -4.32 -5.91
C ARG A 12 1.80 -3.45 -5.61
N ALA A 13 2.09 -2.21 -5.23
CA ALA A 13 1.13 -1.13 -5.15
C ALA A 13 1.40 -0.16 -6.31
N ASP A 14 0.44 -0.02 -7.22
CA ASP A 14 0.45 1.01 -8.24
C ASP A 14 0.07 2.34 -7.57
N CYS A 15 0.98 3.32 -7.58
CA CYS A 15 0.76 4.63 -6.95
C CYS A 15 0.35 5.67 -8.01
N ILE A 16 -0.75 6.35 -7.74
CA ILE A 16 -1.31 7.40 -8.60
C ILE A 16 -1.43 8.67 -7.77
N ALA A 17 -0.72 9.72 -8.19
CA ALA A 17 -0.80 11.04 -7.57
C ALA A 17 -1.85 11.89 -8.30
N ASP A 18 -2.73 12.52 -7.54
CA ASP A 18 -3.62 13.56 -8.03
C ASP A 18 -2.95 14.95 -7.89
N SER A 19 -3.38 15.86 -8.75
CA SER A 19 -2.96 17.27 -8.79
C SER A 19 -3.19 18.05 -7.49
N ALA A 20 -4.18 17.69 -6.66
CA ALA A 20 -4.41 18.30 -5.36
C ALA A 20 -3.50 17.74 -4.25
N GLY A 21 -2.58 16.83 -4.58
CA GLY A 21 -1.63 16.23 -3.64
C GLY A 21 -2.15 14.98 -2.93
N GLY A 22 -3.28 14.41 -3.38
CA GLY A 22 -3.76 13.12 -2.91
C GLY A 22 -2.98 11.97 -3.56
N LEU A 23 -2.81 10.86 -2.84
CA LEU A 23 -2.22 9.63 -3.38
C LEU A 23 -3.25 8.51 -3.33
N THR A 24 -3.37 7.75 -4.40
CA THR A 24 -4.16 6.52 -4.46
C THR A 24 -3.23 5.35 -4.75
N PHE A 25 -3.44 4.26 -4.06
CA PHE A 25 -2.66 3.03 -4.21
C PHE A 25 -3.59 1.90 -4.60
N ASP A 26 -3.30 1.26 -5.73
CA ASP A 26 -3.99 0.07 -6.20
C ASP A 26 -3.12 -1.17 -6.02
N VAL A 27 -3.67 -2.20 -5.37
CA VAL A 27 -2.97 -3.45 -5.05
C VAL A 27 -3.78 -4.62 -5.62
N ALA A 28 -3.12 -5.59 -6.24
CA ALA A 28 -3.80 -6.80 -6.71
C ALA A 28 -4.37 -7.60 -5.52
N ALA A 29 -5.67 -7.91 -5.54
CA ALA A 29 -6.27 -8.73 -4.49
C ALA A 29 -5.87 -10.21 -4.70
N HIS A 30 -5.07 -10.73 -3.79
CA HIS A 30 -4.74 -12.16 -3.70
C HIS A 30 -5.66 -12.81 -2.66
N ASP A 31 -6.80 -13.39 -3.08
CA ASP A 31 -7.73 -14.16 -2.22
C ASP A 31 -7.91 -13.60 -0.79
N HIS A 32 -8.04 -12.28 -0.65
CA HIS A 32 -8.13 -11.64 0.65
C HIS A 32 -9.59 -11.64 1.10
N SER A 33 -9.93 -12.48 2.07
CA SER A 33 -11.29 -12.54 2.67
C SER A 33 -11.46 -11.62 3.90
N GLY A 34 -10.45 -10.80 4.23
CA GLY A 34 -10.42 -9.98 5.45
C GLY A 34 -10.17 -8.48 5.22
N VAL A 35 -10.26 -7.71 6.30
CA VAL A 35 -9.89 -6.28 6.31
C VAL A 35 -8.39 -6.15 6.13
N ALA A 36 -7.96 -5.57 5.01
CA ALA A 36 -6.56 -5.34 4.70
C ALA A 36 -6.19 -3.87 4.91
N HIS A 37 -4.93 -3.61 5.24
CA HIS A 37 -4.37 -2.27 5.34
C HIS A 37 -3.10 -2.18 4.50
N LEU A 38 -2.92 -1.06 3.80
CA LEU A 38 -1.67 -0.69 3.18
C LEU A 38 -0.85 0.10 4.21
N VAL A 39 0.40 -0.32 4.45
CA VAL A 39 1.29 0.38 5.40
C VAL A 39 2.39 1.05 4.60
N LEU A 40 2.40 2.39 4.62
CA LEU A 40 3.50 3.17 4.10
C LEU A 40 4.56 3.29 5.18
N ARG A 41 5.81 2.89 4.90
CA ARG A 41 6.94 3.01 5.83
C ARG A 41 8.05 3.84 5.22
N ARG A 42 8.50 4.88 5.91
CA ARG A 42 9.62 5.69 5.43
C ARG A 42 10.93 4.91 5.55
N ARG A 43 11.72 4.83 4.47
CA ARG A 43 12.92 3.99 4.44
C ARG A 43 14.07 4.55 5.27
N ASP A 44 14.17 5.87 5.32
CA ASP A 44 15.32 6.58 5.89
C ASP A 44 15.06 7.04 7.34
N ALA A 45 13.96 6.59 7.96
CA ALA A 45 13.61 6.87 9.35
C ALA A 45 13.98 5.71 10.28
N GLY A 46 14.69 6.00 11.36
CA GLY A 46 15.13 5.01 12.35
C GLY A 46 14.07 4.63 13.40
N ALA A 47 12.86 5.21 13.36
CA ALA A 47 11.82 5.02 14.37
C ALA A 47 10.48 4.57 13.75
N ALA A 48 9.69 3.81 14.52
CA ALA A 48 8.36 3.31 14.15
C ALA A 48 7.32 4.42 13.84
N GLU A 49 7.62 5.66 14.23
CA GLU A 49 6.77 6.84 14.09
C GLU A 49 6.56 7.29 12.63
N ASP A 50 7.37 6.81 11.68
CA ASP A 50 7.23 7.12 10.25
C ASP A 50 6.49 5.99 9.48
N THR A 51 5.37 5.52 10.05
CA THR A 51 4.45 4.61 9.37
C THR A 51 3.04 5.18 9.27
N VAL A 52 2.40 4.97 8.12
CA VAL A 52 1.00 5.40 7.88
C VAL A 52 0.20 4.18 7.42
N GLY A 53 -0.84 3.85 8.17
CA GLY A 53 -1.78 2.77 7.81
C GLY A 53 -3.00 3.32 7.08
N LEU A 54 -3.23 2.85 5.86
CA LEU A 54 -4.38 3.20 5.04
C LEU A 54 -5.30 1.98 4.89
N PRO A 55 -6.61 2.10 5.15
CA PRO A 55 -7.52 0.99 4.92
C PRO A 55 -7.59 0.66 3.43
N LEU A 56 -7.46 -0.62 3.10
CA LEU A 56 -7.68 -1.12 1.75
C LEU A 56 -9.16 -1.46 1.59
N ALA A 57 -9.81 -0.79 0.65
CA ALA A 57 -11.18 -1.07 0.25
C ALA A 57 -11.19 -1.85 -1.08
N PRO A 58 -12.16 -2.76 -1.30
CA PRO A 58 -12.36 -3.37 -2.60
C PRO A 58 -12.58 -2.33 -3.70
N ALA A 59 -11.88 -2.50 -4.81
CA ALA A 59 -12.01 -1.70 -6.03
C ALA A 59 -12.43 -2.59 -7.21
N ALA A 60 -12.63 -1.98 -8.38
CA ALA A 60 -12.95 -2.71 -9.60
C ALA A 60 -11.83 -3.70 -9.98
N GLU A 61 -12.16 -4.67 -10.84
CA GLU A 61 -11.19 -5.60 -11.45
C GLU A 61 -10.42 -6.49 -10.45
N GLY A 62 -11.00 -6.77 -9.27
CA GLY A 62 -10.34 -7.61 -8.28
C GLY A 62 -9.11 -6.94 -7.66
N ARG A 63 -9.12 -5.61 -7.57
CA ARG A 63 -8.08 -4.82 -6.89
C ARG A 63 -8.56 -4.34 -5.53
N LEU A 64 -7.60 -4.03 -4.67
CA LEU A 64 -7.81 -3.30 -3.43
C LEU A 64 -7.23 -1.90 -3.60
N ARG A 65 -7.92 -0.89 -3.09
CA ARG A 65 -7.52 0.51 -3.20
C ARG A 65 -7.41 1.15 -1.83
N ALA A 66 -6.32 1.85 -1.61
CA ALA A 66 -6.12 2.74 -0.47
C ALA A 66 -5.99 4.18 -0.98
N ALA A 67 -6.61 5.12 -0.27
CA ALA A 67 -6.51 6.54 -0.59
C ALA A 67 -5.86 7.27 0.59
N LEU A 68 -4.86 8.08 0.27
CA LEU A 68 -4.27 9.07 1.14
C LEU A 68 -4.78 10.45 0.71
N PRO A 69 -5.67 11.07 1.51
CA PRO A 69 -6.12 12.43 1.26
C PRO A 69 -4.96 13.44 1.39
N SER A 70 -5.02 14.53 0.63
CA SER A 70 -4.02 15.61 0.70
C SER A 70 -3.98 16.34 2.05
N SER A 71 -5.01 16.17 2.89
CA SER A 71 -5.04 16.69 4.26
C SER A 71 -4.12 15.93 5.21
N VAL A 72 -3.70 14.71 4.88
CA VAL A 72 -2.77 13.93 5.68
C VAL A 72 -1.35 14.36 5.35
N ALA A 73 -0.71 15.07 6.28
CA ALA A 73 0.67 15.49 6.12
C ALA A 73 1.60 14.28 6.13
N LEU A 74 2.23 14.02 4.99
CA LEU A 74 3.24 12.97 4.83
C LEU A 74 4.61 13.64 4.64
N PRO A 75 5.57 13.41 5.55
CA PRO A 75 6.91 13.98 5.41
C PRO A 75 7.54 13.59 4.07
N GLU A 76 8.21 14.57 3.46
CA GLU A 76 8.97 14.32 2.23
C GLU A 76 10.04 13.25 2.46
N GLY A 77 10.23 12.40 1.44
CA GLY A 77 11.22 11.34 1.47
C GLY A 77 10.78 10.09 0.72
N ARG A 78 11.51 8.99 0.92
CA ARG A 78 11.24 7.71 0.29
C ARG A 78 10.40 6.82 1.21
N TRP A 79 9.29 6.35 0.66
CA TRP A 79 8.33 5.48 1.34
C TRP A 79 8.26 4.13 0.62
N ASP A 80 8.19 3.07 1.41
CA ASP A 80 7.95 1.70 0.98
C ASP A 80 6.50 1.32 1.28
N ALA A 81 5.89 0.52 0.41
CA ALA A 81 4.50 0.08 0.46
C ALA A 81 4.42 -1.43 0.20
#